data_AF-A0A951UMT8-F1
#
_entry.id   AF-A0A951UMT8-F1
#
_cell.length_a   1.000
_cell.length_b   1.000
_cell.length_c   1.000
_cell.angle_alpha   90.00
_cell.angle_beta   90.00
_cell.angle_gamma   90.00
#
_symmetry.space_group_name_H-M   'P 1'
#
loop_
_entity.id
_entity.type
_entity.pdbx_description
1 polymer ?
#
loop_
_entity_poly.entity_id
_entity_poly.type
_entity_poly.pdbx_seq_one_letter_code
_entity_poly.pdbx_strand_id
1 'polypeptide(L)'
;MVTGTDFYELNHLEFESSSLFATIAHTLTVALAQQSDQVIECCLTFEVSPGLYHHIDANALFNLKPEFRTPLINGDFLPDRPIQLEVTLHRDLLPLLLEHAKTAEEAAAYLLTLSQQKAEQVQPNASEGNSAETIQNTEAALNLLLNTESWFCLSVKQIQETGETGYTTFWNYVNPATLNQPGASSEQIAEGITNFFKDWTAANLTAATQDITEELFKGVTTLFDGFDTWLDNAFSKDEDDSEEDTDDDDESILETVIDFFTEDDWTFTKLQGQSTLQVACQGENGRWNCYAQAREDQEQFVFYSIYPDIAPEDKRLTMAEFLTRANYGLIIGNFEMDFDDGEIRYKTSIDVEGDLLTTDLIKQLVYANIMMMDHYLPGIQAVMDSRLSAAEAISQIESQTAIATTNTQDDPEP
;
A
#
# COMPACT_ATOMS: atom_id res chain seq x y z
N MET A 1 -20.71 -0.97 18.17
CA MET A 1 -21.18 -0.19 17.00
C MET A 1 -22.43 -0.87 16.46
N VAL A 2 -23.43 -0.13 15.97
CA VAL A 2 -24.59 -0.73 15.31
C VAL A 2 -24.22 -0.89 13.84
N THR A 3 -24.18 -2.14 13.39
CA THR A 3 -23.98 -2.52 11.98
C THR A 3 -25.32 -2.97 11.42
N GLY A 4 -25.67 -2.51 10.23
CA GLY A 4 -26.90 -2.90 9.53
C GLY A 4 -26.62 -3.09 8.05
N THR A 5 -27.38 -3.97 7.41
CA THR A 5 -27.29 -4.19 5.95
C THR A 5 -28.69 -4.06 5.36
N ASP A 6 -28.82 -3.24 4.34
CA ASP A 6 -30.04 -3.07 3.54
C ASP A 6 -29.95 -3.90 2.26
N PHE A 7 -31.06 -4.50 1.81
CA PHE A 7 -31.09 -5.44 0.69
C PHE A 7 -32.20 -5.12 -0.30
N TYR A 8 -31.94 -5.30 -1.60
CA TYR A 8 -32.94 -5.16 -2.65
C TYR A 8 -32.70 -6.12 -3.82
N GLU A 9 -33.77 -6.70 -4.37
CA GLU A 9 -33.70 -7.65 -5.50
C GLU A 9 -34.06 -7.00 -6.85
N LEU A 10 -33.27 -7.29 -7.87
CA LEU A 10 -33.42 -6.87 -9.27
C LEU A 10 -33.39 -8.08 -10.21
N ASN A 11 -34.13 -7.98 -11.32
CA ASN A 11 -34.24 -9.10 -12.26
C ASN A 11 -32.99 -9.30 -13.14
N HIS A 12 -32.40 -8.20 -13.62
CA HIS A 12 -31.19 -8.24 -14.44
C HIS A 12 -30.41 -6.92 -14.37
N LEU A 13 -29.11 -7.00 -14.64
CA LEU A 13 -28.21 -5.85 -14.81
C LEU A 13 -27.16 -6.18 -15.87
N GLU A 14 -26.85 -5.23 -16.75
CA GLU A 14 -25.79 -5.40 -17.75
C GLU A 14 -24.52 -4.65 -17.34
N PHE A 15 -23.40 -5.37 -17.27
CA PHE A 15 -22.07 -4.82 -17.02
C PHE A 15 -21.28 -4.66 -18.32
N GLU A 16 -20.39 -3.67 -18.33
CA GLU A 16 -19.42 -3.41 -19.39
C GLU A 16 -18.10 -4.14 -19.10
N SER A 17 -17.47 -4.65 -20.15
CA SER A 17 -16.09 -5.09 -20.06
C SER A 17 -15.28 -4.47 -21.19
N SER A 18 -13.97 -4.47 -21.06
CA SER A 18 -13.04 -4.15 -22.15
C SER A 18 -13.19 -5.10 -23.35
N SER A 19 -13.88 -6.25 -23.16
CA SER A 19 -14.27 -7.18 -24.21
C SER A 19 -15.59 -6.76 -24.88
N LEU A 20 -15.75 -7.08 -26.17
CA LEU A 20 -16.96 -6.74 -26.97
C LEU A 20 -18.26 -7.43 -26.50
N PHE A 21 -18.25 -8.12 -25.36
CA PHE A 21 -19.39 -8.84 -24.80
C PHE A 21 -19.91 -8.14 -23.54
N ALA A 22 -21.21 -7.81 -23.54
CA ALA A 22 -21.92 -7.36 -22.35
C ALA A 22 -22.17 -8.55 -21.42
N THR A 23 -21.92 -8.37 -20.13
CA THR A 23 -22.19 -9.40 -19.11
C THR A 23 -23.56 -9.15 -18.50
N ILE A 24 -24.52 -10.03 -18.79
CA ILE A 24 -25.89 -9.91 -18.26
C ILE A 24 -26.02 -10.77 -17.02
N ALA A 25 -26.05 -10.12 -15.86
CA ALA A 25 -26.33 -10.73 -14.57
C ALA A 25 -27.84 -10.92 -14.40
N HIS A 26 -28.26 -12.07 -13.88
CA HIS A 26 -29.67 -12.39 -13.58
C HIS A 26 -29.84 -12.60 -12.07
N THR A 27 -31.02 -12.30 -11.53
CA THR A 27 -31.34 -12.50 -10.10
C THR A 27 -30.33 -11.79 -9.19
N LEU A 28 -30.31 -10.46 -9.28
CA LEU A 28 -29.35 -9.59 -8.62
C LEU A 28 -29.87 -9.14 -7.26
N THR A 29 -29.13 -9.39 -6.19
CA THR A 29 -29.34 -8.74 -4.89
C THR A 29 -28.31 -7.62 -4.72
N VAL A 30 -28.78 -6.41 -4.43
CA VAL A 30 -27.96 -5.28 -4.02
C VAL A 30 -27.97 -5.22 -2.49
N ALA A 31 -26.79 -5.17 -1.89
CA ALA A 31 -26.62 -5.04 -0.45
C ALA A 31 -25.78 -3.80 -0.12
N LEU A 32 -26.28 -2.92 0.74
CA LEU A 32 -25.51 -1.79 1.28
C LEU A 32 -25.21 -2.03 2.75
N ALA A 33 -23.94 -2.22 3.09
CA ALA A 33 -23.53 -2.34 4.48
C ALA A 33 -23.33 -0.95 5.10
N GLN A 34 -23.83 -0.78 6.32
CA GLN A 34 -23.80 0.48 7.05
C GLN A 34 -23.13 0.32 8.42
N GLN A 35 -22.30 1.30 8.76
CA GLN A 35 -21.66 1.44 10.06
C GLN A 35 -21.84 2.86 10.56
N SER A 36 -22.41 3.00 11.75
CA SER A 36 -22.66 4.32 12.37
C SER A 36 -23.42 5.29 11.45
N ASP A 37 -24.43 4.79 10.73
CA ASP A 37 -25.29 5.56 9.80
C ASP A 37 -24.58 6.04 8.52
N GLN A 38 -23.41 5.48 8.20
CA GLN A 38 -22.71 5.68 6.92
C GLN A 38 -22.64 4.37 6.14
N VAL A 39 -22.95 4.42 4.85
CA VAL A 39 -22.75 3.29 3.93
C VAL A 39 -21.24 3.13 3.70
N ILE A 40 -20.73 1.95 3.99
CA ILE A 40 -19.30 1.62 3.88
C ILE A 40 -18.99 0.65 2.75
N GLU A 41 -20.00 -0.06 2.25
CA GLU A 41 -19.83 -1.11 1.24
C GLU A 41 -21.09 -1.25 0.39
N CYS A 42 -20.88 -1.58 -0.89
CA CYS A 42 -21.93 -1.98 -1.82
C CYS A 42 -21.56 -3.32 -2.44
N CYS A 43 -22.35 -4.35 -2.14
CA CYS A 43 -22.18 -5.69 -2.68
C CYS A 43 -23.31 -6.05 -3.63
N LEU A 44 -22.96 -6.81 -4.66
CA LEU A 44 -23.87 -7.39 -5.62
C LEU A 44 -23.74 -8.91 -5.59
N THR A 45 -24.86 -9.60 -5.47
CA THR A 45 -24.93 -11.07 -5.62
C THR A 45 -25.80 -11.39 -6.81
N PHE A 46 -25.29 -12.13 -7.79
CA PHE A 46 -26.06 -12.46 -9.00
C PHE A 46 -25.71 -13.82 -9.58
N GLU A 47 -26.60 -14.34 -10.41
CA GLU A 47 -26.43 -15.59 -11.12
C GLU A 47 -26.09 -15.37 -12.59
N VAL A 48 -25.18 -16.21 -13.11
CA VAL A 48 -24.81 -16.28 -14.52
C VAL A 48 -24.89 -17.71 -15.04
N SER A 49 -25.07 -17.85 -16.36
CA SER A 49 -24.96 -19.16 -17.00
C SER A 49 -23.51 -19.67 -16.99
N PRO A 50 -23.25 -20.99 -16.99
CA PRO A 50 -21.89 -21.53 -17.08
C PRO A 50 -21.09 -21.03 -18.28
N GLY A 51 -21.75 -20.80 -19.43
CA GLY A 51 -21.09 -20.21 -20.60
C GLY A 51 -20.62 -18.77 -20.37
N LEU A 52 -21.41 -17.96 -19.67
CA LEU A 52 -21.02 -16.60 -19.31
C LEU A 52 -19.94 -16.58 -18.23
N TYR A 53 -20.01 -17.49 -17.26
CA TYR A 53 -18.97 -17.66 -16.26
C TYR A 53 -17.62 -18.00 -16.90
N HIS A 54 -17.57 -18.91 -17.88
CA HIS A 54 -16.32 -19.19 -18.61
C HIS A 54 -15.74 -17.94 -19.30
N HIS A 55 -16.59 -17.02 -19.77
CA HIS A 55 -16.13 -15.75 -20.33
C HIS A 55 -15.57 -14.82 -19.25
N ILE A 56 -16.25 -14.71 -18.11
CA ILE A 56 -15.77 -13.94 -16.94
C ILE A 56 -14.41 -14.47 -16.48
N ASP A 57 -14.29 -15.79 -16.34
CA ASP A 57 -13.09 -16.51 -15.92
C ASP A 57 -11.92 -16.29 -16.90
N ALA A 58 -12.14 -16.53 -18.20
CA ALA A 58 -11.10 -16.42 -19.21
C ALA A 58 -10.56 -14.99 -19.41
N ASN A 59 -11.36 -13.97 -19.09
CA ASN A 59 -10.98 -12.57 -19.25
C ASN A 59 -10.71 -11.87 -17.90
N ALA A 60 -10.70 -12.62 -16.79
CA ALA A 60 -10.51 -12.09 -15.44
C ALA A 60 -11.44 -10.91 -15.06
N LEU A 61 -12.67 -10.89 -15.60
CA LEU A 61 -13.63 -9.82 -15.32
C LEU A 61 -14.00 -9.80 -13.83
N PHE A 62 -14.40 -8.65 -13.29
CA PHE A 62 -14.62 -8.47 -11.85
C PHE A 62 -13.37 -8.74 -11.02
N ASN A 63 -12.20 -8.45 -11.58
CA ASN A 63 -10.89 -8.72 -10.99
C ASN A 63 -10.72 -10.20 -10.57
N LEU A 64 -11.37 -11.13 -11.27
CA LEU A 64 -11.42 -12.56 -10.96
C LEU A 64 -10.24 -13.32 -11.57
N LYS A 65 -9.02 -13.09 -11.06
CA LYS A 65 -7.84 -13.80 -11.56
C LYS A 65 -7.77 -15.24 -11.03
N PRO A 66 -7.40 -16.24 -11.86
CA PRO A 66 -7.28 -17.63 -11.43
C PRO A 66 -6.30 -17.85 -10.28
N GLU A 67 -5.19 -17.09 -10.26
CA GLU A 67 -4.15 -17.25 -9.24
C GLU A 67 -4.68 -16.95 -7.83
N PHE A 68 -5.60 -15.98 -7.69
CA PHE A 68 -6.10 -15.48 -6.41
C PHE A 68 -7.34 -16.21 -5.86
N ARG A 69 -7.44 -17.52 -6.09
CA ARG A 69 -8.62 -18.32 -5.72
C ARG A 69 -8.26 -19.42 -4.74
N THR A 70 -9.18 -19.66 -3.80
CA THR A 70 -9.07 -20.72 -2.80
C THR A 70 -10.36 -21.54 -2.79
N PRO A 71 -10.30 -22.88 -2.93
CA PRO A 71 -11.49 -23.72 -2.91
C PRO A 71 -12.25 -23.57 -1.59
N LEU A 72 -13.55 -23.29 -1.69
CA LEU A 72 -14.45 -23.22 -0.53
C LEU A 72 -14.99 -24.63 -0.24
N ILE A 73 -15.46 -25.31 -1.28
CA ILE A 73 -15.87 -26.71 -1.26
C ILE A 73 -15.46 -27.35 -2.60
N ASN A 74 -14.74 -28.47 -2.53
CA ASN A 74 -14.21 -29.15 -3.71
C ASN A 74 -15.34 -29.75 -4.56
N GLY A 75 -15.35 -29.42 -5.86
CA GLY A 75 -16.24 -30.01 -6.87
C GLY A 75 -16.36 -29.17 -8.14
N ASP A 76 -16.62 -29.81 -9.27
CA ASP A 76 -16.78 -29.13 -10.55
C ASP A 76 -18.15 -28.45 -10.68
N PHE A 77 -18.19 -27.33 -11.39
CA PHE A 77 -19.46 -26.71 -11.78
C PHE A 77 -20.18 -27.56 -12.84
N LEU A 78 -21.47 -27.79 -12.61
CA LEU A 78 -22.36 -28.48 -13.54
C LEU A 78 -22.82 -27.53 -14.66
N PRO A 79 -22.90 -28.01 -15.92
CA PRO A 79 -23.20 -27.17 -17.08
C PRO A 79 -24.65 -26.69 -17.17
N ASP A 80 -25.57 -27.32 -16.44
CA ASP A 80 -27.01 -27.06 -16.51
C ASP A 80 -27.54 -26.22 -15.32
N ARG A 81 -26.66 -25.65 -14.51
CA ARG A 81 -27.05 -24.85 -13.33
C ARG A 81 -26.41 -23.47 -13.34
N PRO A 82 -27.13 -22.43 -12.85
CA PRO A 82 -26.54 -21.11 -12.72
C PRO A 82 -25.38 -21.12 -11.72
N ILE A 83 -24.40 -20.25 -11.95
CA ILE A 83 -23.28 -20.01 -11.06
C ILE A 83 -23.52 -18.63 -10.43
N GLN A 84 -23.51 -18.58 -9.11
CA GLN A 84 -23.65 -17.36 -8.33
C GLN A 84 -22.27 -16.70 -8.14
N LEU A 85 -22.22 -15.39 -8.37
CA LEU A 85 -21.08 -14.55 -8.05
C LEU A 85 -21.50 -13.55 -6.98
N GLU A 86 -20.61 -13.30 -6.04
CA GLU A 86 -20.68 -12.21 -5.09
C GLU A 86 -19.53 -11.25 -5.40
N VAL A 87 -19.83 -9.96 -5.58
CA VAL A 87 -18.86 -8.92 -5.92
C VAL A 87 -19.08 -7.68 -5.07
N THR A 88 -18.00 -6.96 -4.75
CA THR A 88 -18.04 -5.70 -3.99
C THR A 88 -17.51 -4.54 -4.84
N LEU A 89 -18.09 -3.35 -4.71
CA LEU A 89 -17.69 -2.17 -5.47
C LEU A 89 -16.35 -1.63 -4.97
N HIS A 90 -15.49 -1.19 -5.88
CA HIS A 90 -14.27 -0.46 -5.51
C HIS A 90 -14.60 0.76 -4.64
N ARG A 91 -13.94 0.89 -3.48
CA ARG A 91 -14.25 1.92 -2.48
C ARG A 91 -14.26 3.34 -3.05
N ASP A 92 -13.28 3.69 -3.88
CA ASP A 92 -13.20 5.03 -4.50
C ASP A 92 -14.41 5.40 -5.38
N LEU A 93 -15.20 4.41 -5.81
CA LEU A 93 -16.41 4.60 -6.60
C LEU A 93 -17.68 4.58 -5.73
N LEU A 94 -17.58 4.20 -4.46
CA LEU A 94 -18.71 4.23 -3.54
C LEU A 94 -19.28 5.65 -3.37
N PRO A 95 -18.48 6.73 -3.19
CA PRO A 95 -19.01 8.10 -3.15
C PRO A 95 -19.85 8.46 -4.37
N LEU A 96 -19.43 8.02 -5.57
CA LEU A 96 -20.15 8.26 -6.82
C LEU A 96 -21.54 7.60 -6.83
N LEU A 97 -21.65 6.36 -6.32
CA LEU A 97 -22.95 5.71 -6.15
C LEU A 97 -23.82 6.45 -5.10
N LEU A 98 -23.19 6.91 -4.02
CA LEU A 98 -23.88 7.58 -2.91
C LEU A 98 -24.36 9.00 -3.23
N GLU A 99 -23.89 9.62 -4.33
CA GLU A 99 -24.48 10.85 -4.87
C GLU A 99 -25.93 10.63 -5.33
N HIS A 100 -26.28 9.40 -5.70
CA HIS A 100 -27.55 9.06 -6.33
C HIS A 100 -28.41 8.11 -5.49
N ALA A 101 -27.82 7.38 -4.52
CA ALA A 101 -28.52 6.38 -3.74
C ALA A 101 -28.06 6.31 -2.28
N LYS A 102 -28.99 6.18 -1.35
CA LYS A 102 -28.73 5.97 0.09
C LYS A 102 -29.28 4.66 0.62
N THR A 103 -30.17 4.02 -0.13
CA THR A 103 -30.75 2.71 0.18
C THR A 103 -30.39 1.70 -0.91
N ALA A 104 -30.50 0.40 -0.59
CA ALA A 104 -30.26 -0.66 -1.57
C ALA A 104 -31.23 -0.57 -2.75
N GLU A 105 -32.49 -0.16 -2.51
CA GLU A 105 -33.49 0.08 -3.55
C GLU A 105 -33.09 1.23 -4.49
N GLU A 106 -32.62 2.36 -3.94
CA GLU A 106 -32.18 3.49 -4.75
C GLU A 106 -30.94 3.13 -5.57
N ALA A 107 -29.99 2.39 -4.98
CA ALA A 107 -28.77 1.95 -5.66
C ALA A 107 -29.11 1.00 -6.80
N ALA A 108 -29.99 0.04 -6.54
CA ALA A 108 -30.55 -0.86 -7.54
C ALA A 108 -31.21 -0.10 -8.70
N ALA A 109 -32.12 0.81 -8.39
CA ALA A 109 -32.83 1.60 -9.41
C ALA A 109 -31.87 2.47 -10.24
N TYR A 110 -30.85 3.05 -9.61
CA TYR A 110 -29.84 3.86 -10.28
C TYR A 110 -28.99 3.01 -11.23
N LEU A 111 -28.41 1.89 -10.76
CA LEU A 111 -27.63 0.98 -11.60
C LEU A 111 -28.44 0.45 -12.79
N LEU A 112 -29.72 0.12 -12.58
CA LEU A 112 -30.61 -0.30 -13.66
C LEU A 112 -30.86 0.82 -14.67
N THR A 113 -31.02 2.06 -14.20
CA THR A 113 -31.19 3.24 -15.06
C THR A 113 -29.95 3.47 -15.92
N LEU A 114 -28.74 3.35 -15.34
CA LEU A 114 -27.48 3.42 -16.07
C LEU A 114 -27.42 2.37 -17.19
N SER A 115 -27.80 1.13 -16.87
CA SER A 115 -27.80 0.02 -17.82
C SER A 115 -28.79 0.25 -18.97
N GLN A 116 -29.98 0.78 -18.68
CA GLN A 116 -31.02 1.04 -19.70
C GLN A 116 -30.72 2.24 -20.60
N GLN A 117 -30.20 3.34 -20.07
CA GLN A 117 -29.84 4.53 -20.85
C GLN A 117 -28.83 4.22 -21.95
N LYS A 118 -27.98 3.21 -21.73
CA LYS A 118 -27.03 2.72 -22.73
C LYS A 118 -27.71 1.92 -23.87
N ALA A 119 -28.67 1.05 -23.54
CA ALA A 119 -29.39 0.25 -24.55
C ALA A 119 -30.09 1.11 -25.61
N GLU A 120 -30.50 2.33 -25.24
CA GLU A 120 -31.13 3.30 -26.14
C GLU A 120 -30.12 4.05 -27.05
N GLN A 121 -28.85 4.15 -26.65
CA GLN A 121 -27.81 4.87 -27.41
C GLN A 121 -27.08 3.99 -28.46
N VAL A 122 -27.20 2.66 -28.41
CA VAL A 122 -26.59 1.73 -29.38
C VAL A 122 -27.40 1.61 -30.69
N GLN A 123 -28.55 2.30 -30.82
CA GLN A 123 -29.24 2.43 -32.11
C GLN A 123 -28.67 3.58 -32.94
N PRO A 124 -28.23 3.37 -34.20
CA PRO A 124 -27.62 4.42 -35.00
C PRO A 124 -28.72 5.33 -35.58
N ASN A 125 -29.15 6.33 -34.82
CA ASN A 125 -29.90 7.45 -35.37
C ASN A 125 -28.94 8.60 -35.64
N ALA A 126 -28.55 8.70 -36.91
CA ALA A 126 -27.90 9.88 -37.46
C ALA A 126 -28.86 11.08 -37.37
N SER A 127 -28.57 12.03 -36.47
CA SER A 127 -28.91 13.44 -36.67
C SER A 127 -28.11 14.34 -35.74
N GLU A 128 -27.44 15.30 -36.37
CA GLU A 128 -26.61 16.36 -35.79
C GLU A 128 -27.35 17.25 -34.77
N GLY A 129 -26.63 17.75 -33.75
CA GLY A 129 -27.01 19.00 -33.09
C GLY A 129 -26.60 19.17 -31.62
N ASN A 130 -25.51 19.92 -31.40
CA ASN A 130 -25.19 20.76 -30.23
C ASN A 130 -25.33 20.20 -28.79
N SER A 131 -24.19 19.87 -28.16
CA SER A 131 -23.77 20.35 -26.81
C SER A 131 -22.52 19.61 -26.32
N ALA A 132 -21.36 19.92 -26.91
CA ALA A 132 -20.11 19.16 -26.68
C ALA A 132 -19.46 19.33 -25.28
N GLU A 133 -19.91 20.28 -24.44
CA GLU A 133 -19.25 20.56 -23.14
C GLU A 133 -20.01 20.05 -21.90
N THR A 134 -21.32 19.78 -21.99
CA THR A 134 -22.08 19.19 -20.86
C THR A 134 -22.19 17.67 -20.98
N ILE A 135 -22.05 17.12 -22.19
CA ILE A 135 -22.17 15.68 -22.44
C ILE A 135 -20.92 14.90 -21.98
N GLN A 136 -19.72 15.50 -22.05
CA GLN A 136 -18.46 14.82 -21.69
C GLN A 136 -18.33 14.48 -20.20
N ASN A 137 -18.89 15.30 -19.30
CA ASN A 137 -18.79 15.05 -17.84
C ASN A 137 -19.77 13.98 -17.36
N THR A 138 -20.91 13.80 -18.03
CA THR A 138 -21.90 12.77 -17.65
C THR A 138 -21.57 11.43 -18.31
N GLU A 139 -21.09 11.41 -19.56
CA GLU A 139 -20.66 10.17 -20.26
C GLU A 139 -19.52 9.43 -19.55
N ALA A 140 -18.58 10.15 -18.94
CA ALA A 140 -17.45 9.54 -18.23
C ALA A 140 -17.85 8.88 -16.90
N ALA A 141 -18.86 9.42 -16.20
CA ALA A 141 -19.34 8.89 -14.93
C ALA A 141 -20.30 7.69 -15.11
N LEU A 142 -21.08 7.68 -16.19
CA LEU A 142 -22.04 6.61 -16.51
C LEU A 142 -21.36 5.23 -16.70
N ASN A 143 -20.11 5.19 -17.15
CA ASN A 143 -19.42 3.94 -17.49
C ASN A 143 -18.61 3.31 -16.34
N LEU A 144 -18.28 4.06 -15.28
CA LEU A 144 -17.40 3.52 -14.23
C LEU A 144 -18.12 2.49 -13.35
N LEU A 145 -19.35 2.77 -12.90
CA LEU A 145 -20.08 1.86 -11.99
C LEU A 145 -20.54 0.55 -12.67
N LEU A 146 -20.67 0.54 -13.99
CA LEU A 146 -21.05 -0.65 -14.76
C LEU A 146 -19.84 -1.40 -15.33
N ASN A 147 -18.62 -0.85 -15.24
CA ASN A 147 -17.44 -1.55 -15.70
C ASN A 147 -17.11 -2.70 -14.76
N THR A 148 -16.98 -3.92 -15.30
CA THR A 148 -16.57 -5.10 -14.55
C THR A 148 -15.29 -4.89 -13.75
N GLU A 149 -14.32 -4.10 -14.24
CA GLU A 149 -13.06 -3.82 -13.52
C GLU A 149 -13.24 -2.95 -12.27
N SER A 150 -14.40 -2.32 -12.11
CA SER A 150 -14.74 -1.51 -10.94
C SER A 150 -15.26 -2.34 -9.77
N TRP A 151 -15.35 -3.65 -9.93
CA TRP A 151 -15.88 -4.57 -8.94
C TRP A 151 -14.88 -5.68 -8.64
N PHE A 152 -14.82 -6.11 -7.38
CA PHE A 152 -13.97 -7.21 -6.92
C PHE A 152 -14.83 -8.40 -6.56
N CYS A 153 -14.67 -9.52 -7.27
CA CYS A 153 -15.38 -10.74 -6.94
C CYS A 153 -14.86 -11.34 -5.64
N LEU A 154 -15.75 -11.55 -4.67
CA LEU A 154 -15.48 -12.13 -3.36
C LEU A 154 -15.60 -13.66 -3.39
N SER A 155 -16.68 -14.17 -3.98
CA SER A 155 -16.93 -15.61 -4.02
C SER A 155 -17.67 -16.03 -5.28
N VAL A 156 -17.46 -17.30 -5.69
CA VAL A 156 -18.16 -17.94 -6.80
C VAL A 156 -18.65 -19.30 -6.35
N LYS A 157 -19.96 -19.52 -6.46
CA LYS A 157 -20.66 -20.68 -5.87
C LYS A 157 -21.68 -21.26 -6.83
N GLN A 158 -21.95 -22.55 -6.72
CA GLN A 158 -23.04 -23.22 -7.41
C GLN A 158 -23.76 -24.16 -6.46
N ILE A 159 -25.08 -23.99 -6.33
CA ILE A 159 -25.92 -24.85 -5.50
C ILE A 159 -26.30 -26.12 -6.28
N GLN A 160 -25.80 -27.26 -5.82
CA GLN A 160 -26.03 -28.58 -6.39
C GLN A 160 -26.94 -29.44 -5.48
N GLU A 161 -27.46 -30.55 -6.00
CA GLU A 161 -28.23 -31.51 -5.18
C GLU A 161 -27.40 -32.16 -4.06
N THR A 162 -26.09 -32.28 -4.30
CA THR A 162 -25.12 -32.88 -3.39
C THR A 162 -24.56 -31.89 -2.36
N GLY A 163 -24.89 -30.60 -2.48
CA GLY A 163 -24.36 -29.53 -1.65
C GLY A 163 -23.97 -28.30 -2.47
N GLU A 164 -23.25 -27.37 -1.85
CA GLU A 164 -22.66 -26.21 -2.49
C GLU A 164 -21.24 -26.56 -2.99
N THR A 165 -20.86 -26.09 -4.17
CA THR A 165 -19.46 -26.12 -4.64
C THR A 165 -19.04 -24.71 -5.02
N GLY A 166 -17.74 -24.42 -4.92
CA GLY A 166 -17.25 -23.10 -5.27
C GLY A 166 -15.92 -22.76 -4.63
N TYR A 167 -15.56 -21.49 -4.77
CA TYR A 167 -14.31 -20.94 -4.26
C TYR A 167 -14.52 -19.50 -3.79
N THR A 168 -13.65 -19.07 -2.89
CA THR A 168 -13.49 -17.67 -2.51
C THR A 168 -12.27 -17.10 -3.20
N THR A 169 -12.20 -15.78 -3.25
CA THR A 169 -11.05 -15.07 -3.80
C THR A 169 -10.27 -14.39 -2.69
N PHE A 170 -9.05 -13.96 -3.01
CA PHE A 170 -8.27 -13.04 -2.17
C PHE A 170 -9.09 -11.86 -1.63
N TRP A 171 -9.98 -11.29 -2.45
CA TRP A 171 -10.80 -10.13 -2.07
C TRP A 171 -11.79 -10.43 -0.95
N ASN A 172 -12.23 -11.68 -0.79
CA ASN A 172 -13.07 -12.07 0.34
C ASN A 172 -12.31 -12.08 1.67
N TYR A 173 -11.01 -12.36 1.64
CA TYR A 173 -10.18 -12.37 2.85
C TYR A 173 -9.80 -10.95 3.28
N VAL A 174 -9.46 -10.09 2.32
CA VAL A 174 -9.02 -8.71 2.63
C VAL A 174 -10.18 -7.74 2.76
N ASN A 175 -11.28 -7.99 2.06
CA ASN A 175 -12.42 -7.09 1.88
C ASN A 175 -12.00 -5.64 1.53
N PRO A 176 -11.95 -5.29 0.23
CA PRO A 176 -11.60 -3.94 -0.23
C PRO A 176 -12.40 -2.80 0.38
N ALA A 177 -13.63 -3.04 0.84
CA ALA A 177 -14.46 -2.00 1.46
C ALA A 177 -13.97 -1.57 2.85
N THR A 178 -13.11 -2.37 3.48
CA THR A 178 -12.51 -2.07 4.80
C THR A 178 -11.18 -1.30 4.70
N LEU A 179 -10.57 -1.28 3.51
CA LEU A 179 -9.31 -0.57 3.24
C LEU A 179 -9.48 0.92 3.55
N ASN A 180 -8.66 1.45 4.46
CA ASN A 180 -8.65 2.83 4.99
C ASN A 180 -9.95 3.31 5.69
N GLN A 181 -10.67 2.44 6.40
CA GLN A 181 -11.62 2.92 7.42
C GLN A 181 -10.85 3.55 8.60
N PRO A 182 -11.29 4.68 9.16
CA PRO A 182 -10.74 5.20 10.40
C PRO A 182 -11.03 4.20 11.54
N GLY A 183 -10.06 3.33 11.83
CA GLY A 183 -10.15 2.25 12.82
C GLY A 183 -10.02 0.82 12.27
N ALA A 184 -9.97 0.61 10.94
CA ALA A 184 -9.47 -0.66 10.40
C ALA A 184 -7.95 -0.64 10.58
N SER A 185 -7.42 -1.48 11.48
CA SER A 185 -5.99 -1.58 11.67
C SER A 185 -5.35 -2.27 10.47
N SER A 186 -4.14 -1.85 10.11
CA SER A 186 -3.26 -2.57 9.18
C SER A 186 -3.19 -4.07 9.50
N GLU A 187 -3.35 -4.44 10.78
CA GLU A 187 -3.41 -5.81 11.29
C GLU A 187 -4.57 -6.64 10.71
N GLN A 188 -5.75 -6.06 10.45
CA GLN A 188 -6.89 -6.81 9.90
C GLN A 188 -6.68 -7.18 8.44
N ILE A 189 -6.09 -6.27 7.68
CA ILE A 189 -5.71 -6.48 6.28
C ILE A 189 -4.62 -7.55 6.22
N ALA A 190 -3.58 -7.38 7.05
CA ALA A 190 -2.53 -8.34 7.27
C ALA A 190 -3.09 -9.74 7.59
N GLU A 191 -3.95 -9.87 8.59
CA GLU A 191 -4.57 -11.14 8.99
C GLU A 191 -5.38 -11.76 7.85
N GLY A 192 -6.16 -10.95 7.12
CA GLY A 192 -6.89 -11.41 5.93
C GLY A 192 -5.94 -12.03 4.90
N ILE A 193 -4.83 -11.35 4.60
CA ILE A 193 -3.86 -11.86 3.64
C ILE A 193 -3.16 -13.12 4.16
N THR A 194 -2.76 -13.16 5.45
CA THR A 194 -2.18 -14.38 6.06
C THR A 194 -3.11 -15.58 5.89
N ASN A 195 -4.39 -15.39 6.19
CA ASN A 195 -5.40 -16.43 6.09
C ASN A 195 -5.62 -16.90 4.65
N PHE A 196 -5.58 -15.97 3.68
CA PHE A 196 -5.64 -16.33 2.27
C PHE A 196 -4.48 -17.26 1.88
N PHE A 197 -3.23 -16.86 2.17
CA PHE A 197 -2.06 -17.67 1.81
C PHE A 197 -2.07 -19.03 2.50
N LYS A 198 -2.45 -19.08 3.78
CA LYS A 198 -2.59 -20.34 4.52
C LYS A 198 -3.55 -21.31 3.83
N ASP A 199 -4.74 -20.85 3.46
CA ASP A 199 -5.74 -21.71 2.82
C ASP A 199 -5.36 -22.04 1.37
N TRP A 200 -4.76 -21.09 0.65
CA TRP A 200 -4.28 -21.27 -0.72
C TRP A 200 -3.18 -22.34 -0.81
N THR A 201 -2.19 -22.28 0.09
CA THR A 201 -1.10 -23.26 0.16
C THR A 201 -1.64 -24.66 0.50
N ALA A 202 -2.57 -24.75 1.45
CA ALA A 202 -3.22 -26.01 1.80
C ALA A 202 -4.00 -26.63 0.63
N ALA A 203 -4.60 -25.81 -0.24
CA ALA A 203 -5.37 -26.25 -1.39
C ALA A 203 -4.51 -26.62 -2.61
N ASN A 204 -3.36 -25.97 -2.80
CA ASN A 204 -2.56 -26.06 -4.02
C ASN A 204 -1.26 -26.88 -3.90
N LEU A 205 -1.03 -27.56 -2.77
CA LEU A 205 0.19 -28.33 -2.44
C LEU A 205 0.58 -29.44 -3.44
N THR A 206 -0.27 -29.79 -4.42
CA THR A 206 0.08 -30.74 -5.49
C THR A 206 0.41 -30.08 -6.84
N ALA A 207 0.19 -28.78 -7.01
CA ALA A 207 0.34 -28.05 -8.27
C ALA A 207 1.14 -26.73 -8.18
N ALA A 208 1.36 -26.18 -6.98
CA ALA A 208 2.15 -24.97 -6.80
C ALA A 208 3.65 -25.25 -7.04
N THR A 209 4.14 -24.88 -8.22
CA THR A 209 5.58 -24.71 -8.46
C THR A 209 6.03 -23.35 -7.92
N GLN A 210 7.31 -23.21 -7.54
CA GLN A 210 7.89 -21.92 -7.10
C GLN A 210 7.51 -20.73 -8.02
N ASP A 211 7.42 -20.95 -9.33
CA ASP A 211 7.01 -19.93 -10.31
C ASP A 211 5.59 -19.38 -10.10
N ILE A 212 4.62 -20.22 -9.67
CA ILE A 212 3.22 -19.80 -9.47
C ILE A 212 3.09 -18.99 -8.19
N THR A 213 3.82 -19.38 -7.14
CA THR A 213 3.90 -18.60 -5.90
C THR A 213 4.52 -17.23 -6.18
N GLU A 214 5.63 -17.16 -6.92
CA GLU A 214 6.29 -15.89 -7.25
C GLU A 214 5.40 -14.93 -8.06
N GLU A 215 4.68 -15.41 -9.08
CA GLU A 215 3.74 -14.56 -9.85
C GLU A 215 2.56 -14.07 -8.98
N LEU A 216 2.02 -14.93 -8.12
CA LEU A 216 0.97 -14.58 -7.17
C LEU A 216 1.46 -13.50 -6.19
N PHE A 217 2.64 -13.68 -5.61
CA PHE A 217 3.27 -12.72 -4.70
C PHE A 217 3.46 -11.37 -5.38
N LYS A 218 4.05 -11.37 -6.58
CA LYS A 218 4.21 -10.15 -7.38
C LYS A 218 2.87 -9.45 -7.65
N GLY A 219 1.82 -10.23 -7.88
CA GLY A 219 0.48 -9.69 -8.09
C GLY A 219 -0.11 -9.06 -6.83
N VAL A 220 0.03 -9.68 -5.64
CA VAL A 220 -0.42 -9.07 -4.38
C VAL A 220 0.43 -7.84 -4.02
N THR A 221 1.72 -7.86 -4.27
CA THR A 221 2.62 -6.75 -3.93
C THR A 221 2.42 -5.54 -4.83
N THR A 222 1.98 -5.76 -6.08
CA THR A 222 1.48 -4.65 -6.92
C THR A 222 0.17 -4.05 -6.44
N LEU A 223 -0.62 -4.80 -5.65
CA LEU A 223 -1.92 -4.33 -5.12
C LEU A 223 -1.76 -3.57 -3.79
N PHE A 224 -0.73 -3.91 -3.00
CA PHE A 224 -0.47 -3.29 -1.70
C PHE A 224 0.95 -2.74 -1.64
N ASP A 225 1.07 -1.42 -1.71
CA ASP A 225 2.34 -0.73 -1.55
C ASP A 225 2.91 -0.99 -0.14
N GLY A 226 4.14 -1.50 -0.05
CA GLY A 226 4.81 -1.86 1.21
C GLY A 226 4.55 -3.29 1.74
N PHE A 227 3.75 -4.10 1.05
CA PHE A 227 3.34 -5.44 1.50
C PHE A 227 4.45 -6.50 1.49
N ASP A 228 5.44 -6.37 0.59
CA ASP A 228 6.65 -7.23 0.56
C ASP A 228 7.33 -7.30 1.94
N THR A 229 7.43 -6.15 2.62
CA THR A 229 8.07 -6.05 3.93
C THR A 229 7.29 -6.80 5.02
N TRP A 230 5.95 -6.74 4.97
CA TRP A 230 5.12 -7.43 5.96
C TRP A 230 5.10 -8.94 5.74
N LEU A 231 5.11 -9.41 4.48
CA LEU A 231 5.17 -10.82 4.15
C LEU A 231 6.49 -11.47 4.59
N ASP A 232 7.62 -10.80 4.32
CA ASP A 232 8.95 -11.26 4.75
C ASP A 232 9.00 -11.45 6.27
N ASN A 233 8.28 -10.64 7.05
CA ASN A 233 8.20 -10.77 8.50
C ASN A 233 7.17 -11.82 8.97
N ALA A 234 6.08 -12.02 8.22
CA ALA A 234 4.98 -12.89 8.61
C ALA A 234 5.21 -14.38 8.28
N PHE A 235 6.01 -14.66 7.25
CA PHE A 235 6.24 -16.00 6.71
C PHE A 235 7.72 -16.44 6.72
N SER A 236 8.62 -15.69 7.36
CA SER A 236 10.04 -16.06 7.56
C SER A 236 10.27 -17.21 8.54
N LYS A 237 9.21 -17.83 9.09
CA LYS A 237 9.31 -19.12 9.77
C LYS A 237 8.62 -20.19 8.93
N ASP A 238 9.42 -21.20 8.62
CA ASP A 238 9.06 -22.48 8.03
C ASP A 238 8.99 -22.48 6.49
N GLU A 239 10.15 -22.53 5.82
CA GLU A 239 10.43 -23.47 4.72
C GLU A 239 11.88 -23.26 4.21
N ASP A 240 12.87 -23.96 4.78
CA ASP A 240 13.78 -24.75 3.95
C ASP A 240 14.48 -25.85 4.77
N ASP A 241 14.10 -27.10 4.48
CA ASP A 241 14.85 -28.31 4.81
C ASP A 241 16.08 -28.36 3.90
N SER A 242 17.23 -27.91 4.39
CA SER A 242 18.51 -28.48 3.98
C SER A 242 19.50 -28.50 5.14
N GLU A 243 19.91 -29.72 5.50
CA GLU A 243 20.89 -30.02 6.55
C GLU A 243 22.24 -29.33 6.26
N GLU A 244 22.60 -28.33 7.08
CA GLU A 244 23.94 -28.19 7.66
C GLU A 244 23.83 -27.39 8.96
N ASP A 245 24.13 -28.07 10.08
CA ASP A 245 24.14 -27.53 11.44
C ASP A 245 25.03 -26.27 11.56
N THR A 246 24.41 -25.14 11.88
CA THR A 246 24.92 -24.21 12.91
C THR A 246 23.74 -23.58 13.65
N ASP A 247 23.49 -24.07 14.86
CA ASP A 247 22.80 -23.32 15.90
C ASP A 247 23.56 -22.01 16.17
N ASP A 248 23.06 -20.88 15.64
CA ASP A 248 23.18 -19.56 16.26
C ASP A 248 21.91 -18.79 15.87
N ASP A 249 21.05 -18.54 16.86
CA ASP A 249 19.93 -17.61 16.78
C ASP A 249 20.50 -16.17 16.67
N ASP A 250 21.18 -15.83 15.57
CA ASP A 250 21.58 -14.46 15.27
C ASP A 250 20.38 -13.71 14.69
N GLU A 251 19.74 -12.88 15.51
CA GLU A 251 18.71 -11.93 15.09
C GLU A 251 19.25 -11.05 13.94
N SER A 252 18.56 -11.05 12.79
CA SER A 252 18.98 -10.26 11.61
C SER A 252 18.94 -8.77 11.92
N ILE A 253 20.00 -8.03 11.53
CA ILE A 253 20.06 -6.57 11.67
C ILE A 253 18.87 -5.93 10.96
N LEU A 254 18.53 -6.41 9.76
CA LEU A 254 17.39 -5.91 8.99
C LEU A 254 16.07 -6.10 9.73
N GLU A 255 15.86 -7.26 10.35
CA GLU A 255 14.65 -7.54 11.14
C GLU A 255 14.54 -6.58 12.32
N THR A 256 15.62 -6.40 13.11
CA THR A 256 15.62 -5.45 14.23
C THR A 256 15.36 -4.01 13.79
N VAL A 257 15.86 -3.62 12.61
CA VAL A 257 15.61 -2.29 12.03
C VAL A 257 14.16 -2.13 11.61
N ILE A 258 13.56 -3.16 11.01
CA ILE A 258 12.13 -3.15 10.67
C ILE A 258 11.28 -3.05 11.95
N ASP A 259 11.58 -3.86 12.96
CA ASP A 259 10.89 -3.84 14.25
C ASP A 259 10.92 -2.45 14.87
N PHE A 260 12.09 -1.80 14.91
CA PHE A 260 12.19 -0.43 15.40
C PHE A 260 11.25 0.54 14.66
N PHE A 261 11.27 0.55 13.32
CA PHE A 261 10.44 1.49 12.56
C PHE A 261 8.95 1.16 12.67
N THR A 262 8.58 -0.11 12.80
CA THR A 262 7.20 -0.53 13.05
C THR A 262 6.72 -0.15 14.46
N GLU A 263 7.52 -0.41 15.50
CA GLU A 263 7.19 -0.07 16.89
C GLU A 263 7.04 1.44 17.12
N ASP A 264 7.88 2.23 16.46
CA ASP A 264 7.92 3.68 16.61
C ASP A 264 6.96 4.40 15.62
N ASP A 265 6.13 3.64 14.88
CA ASP A 265 5.08 4.08 13.94
C ASP A 265 5.58 4.92 12.75
N TRP A 266 6.71 4.52 12.17
CA TRP A 266 7.28 5.16 10.99
C TRP A 266 6.79 4.50 9.70
N THR A 267 6.52 5.33 8.69
CA THR A 267 6.29 4.84 7.32
C THR A 267 7.63 4.69 6.59
N PHE A 268 7.87 3.53 6.00
CA PHE A 268 9.09 3.23 5.25
C PHE A 268 8.83 2.30 4.05
N THR A 269 9.79 2.24 3.14
CA THR A 269 9.75 1.40 1.93
C THR A 269 11.04 0.58 1.83
N LYS A 270 10.99 -0.74 1.80
CA LYS A 270 12.16 -1.60 1.56
C LYS A 270 12.58 -1.51 0.08
N LEU A 271 13.87 -1.27 -0.19
CA LEU A 271 14.40 -1.23 -1.55
C LEU A 271 14.63 -2.65 -2.07
N GLN A 272 14.05 -2.97 -3.24
CA GLN A 272 14.11 -4.33 -3.81
C GLN A 272 15.55 -4.82 -3.99
N GLY A 273 15.81 -6.06 -3.53
CA GLY A 273 17.11 -6.71 -3.63
C GLY A 273 18.21 -6.10 -2.74
N GLN A 274 17.84 -5.25 -1.77
CA GLN A 274 18.77 -4.62 -0.84
C GLN A 274 18.25 -4.73 0.59
N SER A 275 19.17 -4.89 1.55
CA SER A 275 18.86 -4.78 2.98
C SER A 275 18.80 -3.30 3.40
N THR A 276 18.01 -2.49 2.69
CA THR A 276 17.90 -1.05 2.88
C THR A 276 16.44 -0.61 2.91
N LEU A 277 16.06 0.17 3.92
CA LEU A 277 14.76 0.83 4.03
C LEU A 277 14.90 2.32 3.69
N GLN A 278 14.00 2.85 2.87
CA GLN A 278 13.86 4.27 2.60
C GLN A 278 12.78 4.87 3.51
N VAL A 279 13.08 6.01 4.12
CA VAL A 279 12.20 6.69 5.08
C VAL A 279 12.10 8.17 4.72
N ALA A 280 10.90 8.74 4.69
CA ALA A 280 10.74 10.18 4.50
C ALA A 280 10.78 10.89 5.86
N CYS A 281 11.62 11.93 5.98
CA CYS A 281 11.76 12.70 7.21
C CYS A 281 11.29 14.15 7.01
N GLN A 282 10.52 14.66 7.97
CA GLN A 282 10.09 16.06 8.06
C GLN A 282 10.65 16.66 9.35
N GLY A 283 11.67 17.51 9.23
CA GLY A 283 12.19 18.33 10.32
C GLY A 283 11.55 19.71 10.38
N GLU A 284 12.04 20.57 11.27
CA GLU A 284 11.58 21.96 11.39
C GLU A 284 12.05 22.82 10.21
N ASN A 285 13.22 22.50 9.64
CA ASN A 285 13.90 23.31 8.64
C ASN A 285 13.77 22.76 7.21
N GLY A 286 13.16 21.58 7.04
CA GLY A 286 12.89 21.03 5.72
C GLY A 286 12.43 19.57 5.72
N ARG A 287 12.34 19.01 4.53
CA ARG A 287 11.98 17.61 4.28
C ARG A 287 13.07 16.94 3.47
N TRP A 288 13.42 15.72 3.81
CA TRP A 288 14.41 14.93 3.09
C TRP A 288 14.13 13.43 3.17
N ASN A 289 14.87 12.65 2.40
CA ASN A 289 14.81 11.20 2.44
C ASN A 289 15.98 10.64 3.25
N CYS A 290 15.71 9.56 3.98
CA CYS A 290 16.68 8.81 4.74
C CYS A 290 16.76 7.37 4.24
N TYR A 291 17.89 6.72 4.51
CA TYR A 291 18.12 5.32 4.17
C TYR A 291 18.70 4.58 5.37
N ALA A 292 18.01 3.56 5.84
CA ALA A 292 18.44 2.64 6.89
C ALA A 292 18.99 1.37 6.23
N GLN A 293 20.30 1.15 6.30
CA GLN A 293 20.98 0.05 5.64
C GLN A 293 21.53 -0.95 6.65
N ALA A 294 21.04 -2.18 6.59
CA ALA A 294 21.60 -3.33 7.26
C ALA A 294 22.71 -3.93 6.39
N ARG A 295 23.89 -4.10 6.97
CA ARG A 295 25.07 -4.69 6.32
C ARG A 295 25.41 -5.99 7.02
N GLU A 296 24.58 -7.00 6.80
CA GLU A 296 24.63 -8.30 7.49
C GLU A 296 26.03 -8.92 7.44
N ASP A 297 26.61 -9.06 6.24
CA ASP A 297 27.97 -9.59 6.04
C ASP A 297 29.09 -8.84 6.79
N GLN A 298 28.83 -7.60 7.24
CA GLN A 298 29.79 -6.79 8.00
C GLN A 298 29.34 -6.52 9.43
N GLU A 299 28.21 -7.10 9.88
CA GLU A 299 27.64 -6.88 11.21
C GLU A 299 27.51 -5.38 11.55
N GLN A 300 27.00 -4.60 10.59
CA GLN A 300 26.92 -3.15 10.69
C GLN A 300 25.54 -2.61 10.34
N PHE A 301 25.09 -1.61 11.11
CA PHE A 301 23.94 -0.80 10.76
C PHE A 301 24.37 0.62 10.41
N VAL A 302 23.83 1.16 9.31
CA VAL A 302 24.12 2.52 8.85
C VAL A 302 22.83 3.26 8.53
N PHE A 303 22.68 4.48 9.03
CA PHE A 303 21.56 5.34 8.73
C PHE A 303 22.03 6.65 8.08
N TYR A 304 21.43 6.99 6.95
CA TYR A 304 21.75 8.20 6.18
C TYR A 304 20.56 9.14 6.13
N SER A 305 20.80 10.45 6.33
CA SER A 305 19.90 11.52 5.88
C SER A 305 20.49 12.20 4.64
N ILE A 306 19.76 12.24 3.53
CA ILE A 306 20.26 12.78 2.26
C ILE A 306 19.70 14.18 2.03
N TYR A 307 20.57 15.17 1.87
CA TYR A 307 20.12 16.51 1.50
C TYR A 307 19.45 16.48 0.11
N PRO A 308 18.26 17.09 -0.09
CA PRO A 308 17.48 16.91 -1.32
C PRO A 308 18.15 17.42 -2.60
N ASP A 309 19.04 18.41 -2.50
CA ASP A 309 19.72 18.99 -3.65
C ASP A 309 21.19 18.58 -3.72
N ILE A 310 21.77 18.71 -4.91
CA ILE A 310 23.17 18.42 -5.17
C ILE A 310 23.98 19.71 -5.15
N ALA A 311 25.15 19.70 -4.50
CA ALA A 311 26.09 20.81 -4.52
C ALA A 311 26.70 21.02 -5.93
N PRO A 312 26.41 22.14 -6.61
CA PRO A 312 26.99 22.40 -7.93
C PRO A 312 28.50 22.61 -7.81
N GLU A 313 29.22 22.32 -8.89
CA GLU A 313 30.69 22.26 -8.93
C GLU A 313 31.38 23.51 -8.35
N ASP A 314 30.83 24.71 -8.60
CA ASP A 314 31.37 25.99 -8.12
C ASP A 314 31.16 26.22 -6.60
N LYS A 315 30.32 25.41 -5.95
CA LYS A 315 30.03 25.48 -4.50
C LYS A 315 30.69 24.38 -3.68
N ARG A 316 31.13 23.28 -4.31
CA ARG A 316 31.67 22.10 -3.61
C ARG A 316 32.80 22.44 -2.64
N LEU A 317 33.71 23.36 -3.01
CA LEU A 317 34.80 23.77 -2.11
C LEU A 317 34.30 24.48 -0.84
N THR A 318 33.38 25.43 -0.99
CA THR A 318 32.80 26.16 0.14
C THR A 318 31.92 25.24 0.99
N MET A 319 31.16 24.34 0.36
CA MET A 319 30.35 23.34 1.06
C MET A 319 31.23 22.38 1.85
N ALA A 320 32.31 21.86 1.26
CA ALA A 320 33.25 20.99 1.96
C ALA A 320 33.89 21.67 3.19
N GLU A 321 34.22 22.97 3.08
CA GLU A 321 34.68 23.74 4.24
C GLU A 321 33.60 23.80 5.32
N PHE A 322 32.35 24.10 4.94
CA PHE A 322 31.22 24.16 5.87
C PHE A 322 31.00 22.82 6.59
N LEU A 323 30.88 21.72 5.84
CA LEU A 323 30.65 20.39 6.41
C LEU A 323 31.82 19.93 7.30
N THR A 324 33.07 20.24 6.91
CA THR A 324 34.24 19.93 7.73
C THR A 324 34.24 20.70 9.05
N ARG A 325 33.78 21.96 9.04
CA ARG A 325 33.61 22.75 10.26
C ARG A 325 32.47 22.21 11.12
N ALA A 326 31.33 21.87 10.52
CA ALA A 326 30.19 21.25 11.21
C ALA A 326 30.57 19.94 11.89
N ASN A 327 31.42 19.13 11.25
CA ASN A 327 31.90 17.87 11.81
C ASN A 327 32.84 18.04 13.02
N TYR A 328 33.44 19.21 13.21
CA TYR A 328 34.40 19.41 14.28
C TYR A 328 33.72 19.45 15.64
N GLY A 329 33.81 18.35 16.38
CA GLY A 329 33.23 18.22 17.72
C GLY A 329 31.96 17.39 17.79
N LEU A 330 31.45 16.89 16.65
CA LEU A 330 30.36 15.90 16.66
C LEU A 330 30.84 14.59 17.27
N ILE A 331 30.02 14.02 18.16
CA ILE A 331 30.31 12.74 18.83
C ILE A 331 29.68 11.56 18.09
N ILE A 332 28.46 11.75 17.58
CA ILE A 332 27.68 10.71 16.90
C ILE A 332 27.40 11.16 15.48
N GLY A 333 27.98 10.44 14.52
CA GLY A 333 27.79 10.67 13.09
C GLY A 333 28.66 11.77 12.49
N ASN A 334 28.52 11.96 11.19
CA ASN A 334 29.24 12.98 10.43
C ASN A 334 28.51 13.36 9.13
N PHE A 335 28.72 14.58 8.66
CA PHE A 335 28.41 14.99 7.31
C PHE A 335 29.43 14.43 6.31
N GLU A 336 28.95 14.06 5.13
CA GLU A 336 29.71 13.63 3.97
C GLU A 336 29.24 14.41 2.74
N MET A 337 30.14 14.62 1.80
CA MET A 337 29.78 15.08 0.46
C MET A 337 30.59 14.30 -0.56
N ASP A 338 29.91 13.75 -1.57
CA ASP A 338 30.60 13.23 -2.75
C ASP A 338 31.08 14.41 -3.60
N PHE A 339 32.37 14.45 -3.92
CA PHE A 339 32.96 15.54 -4.68
C PHE A 339 32.73 15.43 -6.19
N ASP A 340 32.39 14.25 -6.70
CA ASP A 340 32.18 14.00 -8.12
C ASP A 340 30.80 14.52 -8.55
N ASP A 341 29.75 14.21 -7.79
CA ASP A 341 28.39 14.67 -8.08
C ASP A 341 27.93 15.83 -7.18
N GLY A 342 28.35 15.91 -5.92
CA GLY A 342 27.92 16.92 -4.95
C GLY A 342 26.81 16.47 -4.01
N GLU A 343 26.47 15.18 -3.94
CA GLU A 343 25.52 14.64 -2.95
C GLU A 343 26.01 14.97 -1.54
N ILE A 344 25.13 15.52 -0.70
CA ILE A 344 25.41 15.82 0.71
C ILE A 344 24.56 14.90 1.57
N ARG A 345 25.16 14.31 2.61
CA ARG A 345 24.45 13.45 3.55
C ARG A 345 24.98 13.53 4.96
N TYR A 346 24.16 13.19 5.94
CA TYR A 346 24.57 12.92 7.31
C TYR A 346 24.48 11.42 7.60
N LYS A 347 25.56 10.84 8.14
CA LYS A 347 25.67 9.41 8.41
C LYS A 347 25.78 9.15 9.91
N THR A 348 25.03 8.19 10.41
CA THR A 348 25.28 7.51 11.68
C THR A 348 25.46 6.02 11.41
N SER A 349 26.30 5.34 12.19
CA SER A 349 26.53 3.92 12.02
C SER A 349 26.97 3.27 13.33
N ILE A 350 26.72 1.98 13.45
CA ILE A 350 27.20 1.13 14.53
C ILE A 350 27.71 -0.19 13.97
N ASP A 351 28.79 -0.67 14.56
CA ASP A 351 29.33 -2.01 14.35
C ASP A 351 28.89 -2.84 15.55
N VAL A 352 28.26 -3.97 15.27
CA VAL A 352 27.70 -4.87 16.28
C VAL A 352 28.43 -6.22 16.27
N GLU A 353 29.69 -6.25 15.80
CA GLU A 353 30.46 -7.51 15.75
C GLU A 353 30.54 -8.18 17.13
N GLY A 354 29.98 -9.39 17.24
CA GLY A 354 29.93 -10.16 18.49
C GLY A 354 28.97 -9.65 19.57
N ASP A 355 27.99 -8.82 19.22
CA ASP A 355 26.87 -8.41 20.09
C ASP A 355 25.58 -8.26 19.27
N LEU A 356 24.43 -8.07 19.93
CA LEU A 356 23.15 -7.92 19.26
C LEU A 356 22.79 -6.43 19.06
N LEU A 357 22.28 -6.11 17.88
CA LEU A 357 21.63 -4.82 17.66
C LEU A 357 20.28 -4.81 18.39
N THR A 358 19.91 -3.68 18.99
CA THR A 358 18.62 -3.52 19.67
C THR A 358 17.88 -2.29 19.14
N THR A 359 16.56 -2.29 19.24
CA THR A 359 15.71 -1.15 18.83
C THR A 359 16.08 0.14 19.57
N ASP A 360 16.50 0.04 20.85
CA ASP A 360 17.01 1.17 21.63
C ASP A 360 18.30 1.77 21.04
N LEU A 361 19.24 0.94 20.57
CA LEU A 361 20.47 1.40 19.92
C LEU A 361 20.16 2.07 18.58
N ILE A 362 19.27 1.47 17.77
CA ILE A 362 18.81 2.04 16.50
C ILE A 362 18.16 3.40 16.74
N LYS A 363 17.29 3.50 17.75
CA LYS A 363 16.61 4.74 18.15
C LYS A 363 17.60 5.86 18.39
N GLN A 364 18.66 5.63 19.17
CA GLN A 364 19.68 6.65 19.44
C GLN A 364 20.36 7.15 18.16
N LEU A 365 20.68 6.25 17.23
CA LEU A 365 21.36 6.59 15.99
C LEU A 365 20.46 7.33 14.99
N VAL A 366 19.20 6.89 14.84
CA VAL A 366 18.23 7.48 13.91
C VAL A 366 17.85 8.88 14.35
N TYR A 367 17.46 9.06 15.62
CA TYR A 367 17.06 10.36 16.13
C TYR A 367 18.22 11.35 16.17
N ALA A 368 19.43 10.93 16.55
CA ALA A 368 20.61 11.80 16.49
C ALA A 368 20.91 12.26 15.05
N ASN A 369 20.78 11.36 14.07
CA ASN A 369 20.99 11.67 12.66
C ASN A 369 20.03 12.75 12.16
N ILE A 370 18.74 12.53 12.37
CA ILE A 370 17.67 13.42 11.91
C ILE A 370 17.78 14.80 12.58
N MET A 371 18.00 14.83 13.89
CA MET A 371 18.19 16.09 14.62
C MET A 371 19.40 16.87 14.10
N MET A 372 20.51 16.19 13.81
CA MET A 372 21.71 16.87 13.33
C MET A 372 21.55 17.41 11.91
N MET A 373 20.92 16.63 11.03
CA MET A 373 20.59 17.06 9.68
C MET A 373 19.71 18.32 9.72
N ASP A 374 18.62 18.30 10.49
CA ASP A 374 17.72 19.46 10.60
C ASP A 374 18.42 20.69 11.17
N HIS A 375 19.24 20.50 12.20
CA HIS A 375 19.93 21.60 12.88
C HIS A 375 20.89 22.37 11.96
N TYR A 376 21.61 21.65 11.09
CA TYR A 376 22.56 22.25 10.16
C TYR A 376 21.97 22.58 8.78
N LEU A 377 20.74 22.11 8.48
CA LEU A 377 20.06 22.31 7.20
C LEU A 377 19.99 23.79 6.76
N PRO A 378 19.68 24.77 7.64
CA PRO A 378 19.68 26.18 7.26
C PRO A 378 21.07 26.69 6.83
N GLY A 379 22.14 26.15 7.43
CA GLY A 379 23.52 26.49 7.07
C GLY A 379 23.91 25.93 5.71
N ILE A 380 23.54 24.67 5.44
CA ILE A 380 23.70 24.04 4.12
C ILE A 380 23.03 24.91 3.06
N GLN A 381 21.75 25.25 3.26
CA GLN A 381 20.98 26.10 2.34
C GLN A 381 21.63 27.49 2.15
N ALA A 382 22.09 28.13 3.23
CA ALA A 382 22.71 29.45 3.13
C ALA A 382 24.04 29.45 2.36
N VAL A 383 24.85 28.39 2.50
CA VAL A 383 26.08 28.21 1.74
C VAL A 383 25.78 27.87 0.28
N MET A 384 24.80 26.99 0.02
CA MET A 384 24.32 26.65 -1.32
C MET A 384 23.88 27.90 -2.08
N ASP A 385 23.06 28.74 -1.45
CA ASP A 385 22.56 30.00 -2.02
C ASP A 385 23.63 31.10 -2.11
N SER A 386 24.85 30.85 -1.63
CA SER A 386 25.92 31.86 -1.50
C SER A 386 25.52 33.09 -0.67
N ARG A 387 24.59 32.91 0.28
CA ARG A 387 24.16 33.96 1.21
C ARG A 387 25.18 34.20 2.31
N LEU A 388 25.87 33.13 2.75
CA LEU A 388 26.87 33.16 3.80
C LEU A 388 28.13 32.40 3.38
N SER A 389 29.28 32.79 3.92
CA SER A 389 30.47 31.94 3.91
C SER A 389 30.31 30.74 4.86
N ALA A 390 31.11 29.69 4.65
CA ALA A 390 31.12 28.51 5.51
C ALA A 390 31.30 28.85 7.00
N ALA A 391 32.22 29.76 7.33
CA ALA A 391 32.48 30.16 8.71
C ALA A 391 31.33 30.96 9.34
N GLU A 392 30.69 31.85 8.57
CA GLU A 392 29.54 32.63 9.05
C GLU A 392 28.32 31.74 9.32
N ALA A 393 28.04 30.77 8.44
CA ALA A 393 26.94 29.83 8.62
C ALA A 393 27.09 28.99 9.89
N ILE A 394 28.28 28.44 10.15
CA ILE A 394 28.57 27.68 11.38
C ILE A 394 28.42 28.56 12.63
N SER A 395 29.04 29.74 12.60
CA SER A 395 28.96 30.66 13.75
C SER A 395 27.52 31.03 14.08
N GLN A 396 26.64 31.16 13.08
CA GLN A 396 25.24 31.47 13.30
C GLN A 396 24.48 30.32 13.95
N ILE A 397 24.67 29.09 13.46
CA ILE A 397 24.03 27.88 14.00
C ILE A 397 24.44 27.66 15.46
N GLU A 398 25.75 27.62 15.73
CA GLU A 398 26.26 27.31 17.08
C GLU A 398 25.97 28.41 18.11
N SER A 399 25.89 29.68 17.68
CA SER A 399 25.52 30.78 18.57
C SER A 399 24.06 30.71 19.02
N GLN A 400 23.16 30.18 18.20
CA GLN A 400 21.75 29.99 18.57
C GLN A 400 21.61 28.88 19.62
N THR A 401 22.39 27.81 19.50
CA THR A 401 22.44 26.70 20.46
C THR A 401 22.90 27.15 21.85
N ALA A 402 23.91 28.03 21.91
CA ALA A 402 24.41 28.60 23.17
C ALA A 402 23.38 29.50 23.89
N ILE A 403 22.53 30.21 23.15
CA ILE A 403 21.49 31.07 23.73
C ILE A 403 20.31 30.22 24.25
N ALA A 404 19.93 29.17 23.53
CA ALA A 404 18.84 28.27 23.94
C ALA A 404 19.15 27.51 25.25
N THR A 405 20.42 27.11 25.47
CA THR A 405 20.85 26.43 26.71
C THR A 405 20.94 27.36 27.92
N THR A 406 21.04 28.68 27.71
CA THR A 406 21.13 29.65 28.82
C THR A 406 19.75 30.04 29.36
N ASN A 407 18.70 29.99 28.54
CA ASN A 407 17.34 30.41 28.92
C ASN A 407 16.51 29.34 29.65
N THR A 408 16.94 28.08 29.67
CA THR A 408 16.25 26.97 30.36
C THR A 408 16.72 26.75 31.80
N GLN A 409 17.67 27.55 32.30
CA GLN A 409 18.28 27.38 33.63
C GLN A 409 17.73 28.35 34.71
N ASP A 410 16.75 29.19 34.39
CA ASP A 410 16.33 30.34 35.23
C ASP A 410 14.87 30.26 35.72
N ASP A 411 14.36 29.05 35.99
CA ASP A 411 13.11 28.88 36.75
C ASP A 411 13.41 28.26 38.12
N PRO A 412 13.50 29.06 39.20
CA PRO A 412 13.57 28.53 40.55
C PRO A 412 12.13 28.24 41.02
N GLU A 413 11.78 26.96 41.12
CA GLU A 413 10.56 26.53 41.82
C GLU A 413 10.53 27.06 43.28
N PRO A 414 9.36 27.50 43.75
CA PRO A 414 8.89 27.22 45.10
C PRO A 414 7.82 26.13 45.15
#